data_AF-A0A1H8ATY0-F1
#
_entry.id   AF-A0A1H8ATY0-F1
#
_cell.length_a   1.000
_cell.length_b   1.000
_cell.length_c   1.000
_cell.angle_alpha   90.00
_cell.angle_beta   90.00
_cell.angle_gamma   90.00
#
_symmetry.space_group_name_H-M   'P 1'
#
loop_
_entity.id
_entity.type
_entity.pdbx_description
1 polymer ?
#
loop_
_entity_poly.entity_id
_entity_poly.type
_entity_poly.pdbx_seq_one_letter_code
_entity_poly.pdbx_strand_id
1 'polypeptide(L)'
;MKHDFEERKENRIINAHRLAKKNTQEAESLYTTASEMASVIPMGQPILIGHHSEKRDRNYRNRISNKFQQANIKLDKAAYYQDKAKTIENNDAIFSDDPKALEKLNAKLNELKKAQEFMKSSNKCLRKGDKECFLKLEAASENLWDELNKTSPGYGKGFAHFSLSNNNANIRRIQQRIDQLKKLEVKTAIDETINDIRIFENKEANHLQIIFPGKPDEITRKKLKSAGFRWSPREGAWQRHISRSAYLDAQIIVKNITSK
;
A
#
# COMPACT_ATOMS: atom_id res chain seq x y z
N MET A 1 6.48 1.43 15.98
CA MET A 1 6.46 2.76 16.60
C MET A 1 6.10 3.79 15.54
N LYS A 2 5.15 4.70 15.84
CA LYS A 2 4.60 5.72 14.93
C LYS A 2 5.67 6.64 14.36
N HIS A 3 6.80 6.77 15.07
CA HIS A 3 7.97 7.55 14.64
C HIS A 3 8.71 7.00 13.41
N ASP A 4 8.47 5.75 13.02
CA ASP A 4 9.12 5.08 11.89
C ASP A 4 8.11 4.81 10.76
N PHE A 5 7.03 5.61 10.62
CA PHE A 5 6.10 5.42 9.50
C PHE A 5 6.74 5.80 8.16
N GLU A 6 7.27 7.02 8.07
CA GLU A 6 7.91 7.52 6.85
C GLU A 6 9.20 6.73 6.56
N GLU A 7 10.04 6.49 7.57
CA GLU A 7 11.25 5.68 7.42
C GLU A 7 10.92 4.24 6.94
N ARG A 8 9.89 3.58 7.47
CA ARG A 8 9.42 2.28 6.90
C ARG A 8 8.96 2.40 5.45
N LYS A 9 8.25 3.46 5.07
CA LYS A 9 7.79 3.68 3.70
C LYS A 9 9.00 3.87 2.78
N GLU A 10 9.92 4.75 3.14
CA GLU A 10 11.17 5.01 2.43
C GLU A 10 12.03 3.76 2.30
N ASN A 11 12.24 3.01 3.38
CA ASN A 11 13.00 1.76 3.37
C ASN A 11 12.41 0.72 2.40
N ARG A 12 11.08 0.65 2.29
CA ARG A 12 10.41 -0.24 1.32
C ARG A 12 10.65 0.21 -0.12
N ILE A 13 10.62 1.51 -0.38
CA ILE A 13 10.90 2.11 -1.70
C ILE A 13 12.37 1.86 -2.08
N ILE A 14 13.30 2.22 -1.19
CA ILE A 14 14.75 2.02 -1.36
C ILE A 14 15.04 0.54 -1.64
N ASN A 15 14.47 -0.37 -0.85
CA ASN A 15 14.68 -1.80 -1.06
C ASN A 15 14.09 -2.30 -2.39
N ALA A 16 12.93 -1.80 -2.80
CA ALA A 16 12.34 -2.14 -4.10
C ALA A 16 13.23 -1.67 -5.26
N HIS A 17 13.70 -0.41 -5.24
CA HIS A 17 14.64 0.12 -6.23
C HIS A 17 15.97 -0.65 -6.27
N ARG A 18 16.52 -0.97 -5.09
CA ARG A 18 17.73 -1.78 -4.97
C ARG A 18 17.55 -3.17 -5.61
N LEU A 19 16.42 -3.82 -5.36
CA LEU A 19 16.10 -5.13 -5.95
C LEU A 19 15.88 -5.02 -7.46
N ALA A 20 15.21 -3.98 -7.94
CA ALA A 20 15.07 -3.72 -9.36
C ALA A 20 16.44 -3.60 -10.03
N LYS A 21 17.29 -2.68 -9.56
CA LYS A 21 18.65 -2.46 -10.07
C LYS A 21 19.49 -3.74 -10.07
N LYS A 22 19.46 -4.50 -8.98
CA LYS A 22 20.17 -5.79 -8.88
C LYS A 22 19.71 -6.77 -9.96
N ASN A 23 18.40 -6.93 -10.16
CA ASN A 23 17.89 -7.86 -11.16
C ASN A 23 18.17 -7.38 -12.60
N THR A 24 18.17 -6.07 -12.86
CA THR A 24 18.60 -5.50 -14.14
C THR A 24 20.05 -5.84 -14.45
N GLN A 25 20.96 -5.61 -13.51
CA GLN A 25 22.39 -5.94 -13.67
C GLN A 25 22.62 -7.44 -13.91
N GLU A 26 21.90 -8.30 -13.19
CA GLU A 26 21.95 -9.75 -13.41
C GLU A 26 21.40 -10.15 -14.79
N ALA A 27 20.33 -9.50 -15.26
CA ALA A 27 19.77 -9.73 -16.59
C ALA A 27 20.76 -9.33 -17.69
N GLU A 28 21.36 -8.15 -17.58
CA GLU A 28 22.37 -7.63 -18.52
C GLU A 28 23.59 -8.55 -18.59
N SER A 29 24.10 -9.01 -17.45
CA SER A 29 25.23 -9.96 -17.40
C SER A 29 24.89 -11.29 -18.08
N LEU A 30 23.71 -11.87 -17.79
CA LEU A 30 23.25 -13.11 -18.41
C LEU A 30 23.06 -12.96 -19.92
N TYR A 31 22.47 -11.83 -20.36
CA TYR A 31 22.27 -11.51 -21.76
C TYR A 31 23.61 -11.36 -22.50
N THR A 32 24.54 -10.60 -21.93
CA THR A 32 25.89 -10.40 -22.49
C THR A 32 26.61 -11.73 -22.64
N THR A 33 26.60 -12.56 -21.59
CA THR A 33 27.21 -13.91 -21.65
C THR A 33 26.55 -14.78 -22.73
N ALA A 34 25.23 -14.76 -22.84
CA ALA A 34 24.51 -15.53 -23.86
C ALA A 34 24.81 -15.04 -25.28
N SER A 35 24.93 -13.72 -25.45
CA SER A 35 25.32 -13.08 -26.71
C SER A 35 26.74 -13.44 -27.12
N GLU A 36 27.70 -13.39 -26.19
CA GLU A 36 29.08 -13.83 -26.41
C GLU A 36 29.13 -15.31 -26.82
N MET A 37 28.39 -16.19 -26.13
CA MET A 37 28.30 -17.60 -26.52
C MET A 37 27.66 -17.78 -27.91
N ALA A 38 26.63 -17.01 -28.25
CA ALA A 38 25.98 -17.06 -29.55
C ALA A 38 26.90 -16.58 -30.68
N SER A 39 27.76 -15.60 -30.42
CA SER A 39 28.68 -15.01 -31.42
C SER A 39 29.68 -16.03 -32.00
N VAL A 40 29.96 -17.12 -31.27
CA VAL A 40 30.84 -18.21 -31.73
C VAL A 40 30.18 -19.05 -32.84
N ILE A 41 28.85 -18.99 -32.99
CA ILE A 41 28.11 -19.71 -34.04
C ILE A 41 27.92 -18.79 -35.24
N PRO A 42 28.54 -19.06 -36.39
CA PRO A 42 28.27 -18.36 -37.65
C PRO A 42 26.78 -18.25 -37.94
N MET A 43 26.33 -17.07 -38.35
CA MET A 43 24.93 -16.86 -38.71
C MET A 43 24.49 -17.82 -39.83
N GLY A 44 23.32 -18.43 -39.64
CA GLY A 44 22.74 -19.36 -40.60
C GLY A 44 23.34 -20.78 -40.57
N GLN A 45 24.33 -21.08 -39.72
CA GLN A 45 24.89 -22.43 -39.63
C GLN A 45 23.83 -23.44 -39.14
N PRO A 46 23.45 -24.45 -39.95
CA PRO A 46 22.49 -25.46 -39.55
C PRO A 46 23.09 -26.45 -38.56
N ILE A 47 22.22 -27.17 -37.84
CA ILE A 47 22.62 -28.33 -37.03
C ILE A 47 22.90 -29.49 -37.99
N LEU A 48 24.09 -30.08 -37.89
CA LEU A 48 24.47 -31.26 -38.68
C LEU A 48 23.81 -32.51 -38.08
N ILE A 49 22.65 -32.90 -38.62
CA ILE A 49 21.89 -34.06 -38.15
C ILE A 49 22.64 -35.36 -38.51
N GLY A 50 22.81 -36.26 -37.54
CA GLY A 50 23.51 -37.54 -37.70
C GLY A 50 25.04 -37.46 -37.58
N HIS A 51 25.61 -36.26 -37.43
CA HIS A 51 27.06 -36.08 -37.25
C HIS A 51 27.46 -36.30 -35.78
N HIS A 52 28.68 -36.78 -35.53
CA HIS A 52 29.17 -37.04 -34.16
C HIS A 52 29.18 -35.79 -33.24
N SER A 53 29.18 -34.58 -33.82
CA SER A 53 29.13 -33.30 -33.09
C SER A 53 27.70 -32.82 -32.76
N GLU A 54 26.66 -33.44 -33.35
CA GLU A 54 25.26 -32.98 -33.24
C GLU A 54 24.84 -32.78 -31.78
N LYS A 55 25.10 -33.77 -30.93
CA LYS A 55 24.73 -33.74 -29.51
C LYS A 55 25.38 -32.58 -28.78
N ARG A 56 26.66 -32.31 -29.04
CA ARG A 56 27.42 -31.22 -28.42
C ARG A 56 26.89 -29.86 -28.86
N ASP A 57 26.57 -29.73 -30.15
CA ASP A 57 26.09 -28.52 -30.77
C ASP A 57 24.68 -28.14 -30.27
N ARG A 58 23.76 -29.12 -30.21
CA ARG A 58 22.43 -28.96 -29.58
C ARG A 58 22.55 -28.52 -28.12
N ASN A 59 23.41 -29.19 -27.34
CA ASN A 59 23.62 -28.83 -25.93
C ASN A 59 24.21 -27.43 -25.76
N TYR A 60 25.06 -26.97 -26.68
CA TYR A 60 25.59 -25.60 -26.65
C TYR A 60 24.50 -24.56 -26.93
N ARG A 61 23.71 -24.74 -28.00
CA ARG A 61 22.56 -23.87 -28.31
C ARG A 61 21.51 -23.86 -27.20
N ASN A 62 21.24 -25.00 -26.58
CA ASN A 62 20.33 -25.10 -25.43
C ASN A 62 20.85 -24.28 -24.23
N ARG A 63 22.16 -24.30 -23.94
CA ARG A 63 22.74 -23.47 -22.87
C ARG A 63 22.59 -21.97 -23.15
N ILE A 64 22.77 -21.55 -24.40
CA ILE A 64 22.55 -20.17 -24.83
C ILE A 64 21.08 -19.77 -24.59
N SER A 65 20.16 -20.58 -25.11
CA SER A 65 18.71 -20.36 -24.94
C SER A 65 18.32 -20.26 -23.46
N ASN A 66 18.80 -21.18 -22.63
CA ASN A 66 18.54 -21.17 -21.19
C ASN A 66 19.05 -19.89 -20.50
N LYS A 67 20.22 -19.36 -20.90
CA LYS A 67 20.74 -18.09 -20.35
C LYS A 67 19.88 -16.91 -20.78
N PHE A 68 19.46 -16.83 -22.04
CA PHE A 68 18.51 -15.80 -22.48
C PHE A 68 17.18 -15.89 -21.73
N GLN A 69 16.65 -17.09 -21.54
CA GLN A 69 15.44 -17.30 -20.73
C GLN A 69 15.64 -16.81 -19.29
N GLN A 70 16.78 -17.12 -18.66
CA GLN A 70 17.09 -16.63 -17.32
C GLN A 70 17.23 -15.11 -17.28
N ALA A 71 17.83 -14.49 -18.30
CA ALA A 71 17.94 -13.04 -18.42
C ALA A 71 16.54 -12.39 -18.49
N ASN A 72 15.63 -12.92 -19.30
CA ASN A 72 14.25 -12.45 -19.40
C ASN A 72 13.52 -12.57 -18.05
N ILE A 73 13.65 -13.71 -17.35
CA ILE A 73 13.05 -13.89 -16.01
C ILE A 73 13.58 -12.84 -15.01
N LYS A 74 14.86 -12.47 -15.11
CA LYS A 74 15.45 -11.41 -14.27
C LYS A 74 14.92 -10.04 -14.66
N LEU A 75 14.74 -9.76 -15.94
CA LEU A 75 14.17 -8.52 -16.44
C LEU A 75 12.72 -8.35 -15.95
N ASP A 76 11.89 -9.39 -16.03
CA ASP A 76 10.52 -9.37 -15.52
C ASP A 76 10.48 -9.07 -14.01
N LYS A 77 11.41 -9.66 -13.24
CA LYS A 77 11.56 -9.37 -11.81
C LYS A 77 11.99 -7.92 -11.58
N ALA A 78 12.87 -7.38 -12.41
CA ALA A 78 13.29 -5.98 -12.31
C ALA A 78 12.09 -5.05 -12.53
N ALA A 79 11.32 -5.27 -13.60
CA ALA A 79 10.10 -4.51 -13.91
C ALA A 79 9.09 -4.57 -12.76
N TYR A 80 8.83 -5.77 -12.22
CA TYR A 80 7.95 -5.96 -11.06
C TYR A 80 8.37 -5.10 -9.85
N TYR A 81 9.67 -5.06 -9.52
CA TYR A 81 10.15 -4.26 -8.39
C TYR A 81 10.12 -2.75 -8.68
N GLN A 82 10.32 -2.33 -9.92
CA GLN A 82 10.13 -0.92 -10.31
C GLN A 82 8.67 -0.50 -10.16
N ASP A 83 7.73 -1.31 -10.65
CA ASP A 83 6.30 -1.03 -10.53
C ASP A 83 5.85 -1.05 -9.07
N LYS A 84 6.43 -1.94 -8.26
CA LYS A 84 6.21 -1.96 -6.81
C LYS A 84 6.69 -0.67 -6.14
N ALA A 85 7.85 -0.13 -6.54
CA ALA A 85 8.34 1.14 -6.00
C ALA A 85 7.40 2.29 -6.37
N LYS A 86 7.05 2.42 -7.66
CA LYS A 86 6.08 3.42 -8.17
C LYS A 86 4.73 3.34 -7.46
N THR A 87 4.23 2.13 -7.23
CA THR A 87 2.96 1.91 -6.52
C THR A 87 3.02 2.42 -5.09
N ILE A 88 4.16 2.25 -4.41
CA ILE A 88 4.33 2.73 -3.02
C ILE A 88 4.52 4.26 -2.99
N GLU A 89 5.25 4.81 -3.96
CA GLU A 89 5.49 6.25 -4.12
C GLU A 89 4.17 7.00 -4.37
N ASN A 90 3.37 6.54 -5.34
CA ASN A 90 2.11 7.15 -5.76
C ASN A 90 0.93 6.81 -4.83
N ASN A 91 1.16 6.11 -3.72
CA ASN A 91 0.08 5.77 -2.80
C ASN A 91 -0.26 6.95 -1.89
N ASP A 92 -1.34 7.63 -2.24
CA ASP A 92 -1.90 8.76 -1.48
C ASP A 92 -2.90 8.32 -0.39
N ALA A 93 -2.96 7.02 -0.07
CA ALA A 93 -3.79 6.55 1.02
C ALA A 93 -3.26 7.10 2.36
N ILE A 94 -4.13 7.80 3.08
CA ILE A 94 -3.84 8.24 4.45
C ILE A 94 -4.01 7.03 5.36
N PHE A 95 -2.95 6.60 6.05
CA PHE A 95 -2.98 5.46 6.98
C PHE A 95 -3.28 5.93 8.41
N SER A 96 -3.88 5.07 9.24
CA SER A 96 -4.16 5.40 10.64
C SER A 96 -2.90 5.41 11.53
N ASP A 97 -1.84 4.73 11.07
CA ASP A 97 -0.54 4.67 11.76
C ASP A 97 0.36 5.87 11.45
N ASP A 98 -0.04 6.73 10.51
CA ASP A 98 0.68 7.96 10.20
C ASP A 98 0.46 8.98 11.34
N PRO A 99 1.52 9.51 11.97
CA PRO A 99 1.38 10.52 13.03
C PRO A 99 0.65 11.78 12.55
N LYS A 100 0.72 12.11 11.25
CA LYS A 100 0.03 13.26 10.64
C LYS A 100 -1.30 12.88 9.99
N ALA A 101 -1.85 11.69 10.28
CA ALA A 101 -3.10 11.20 9.68
C ALA A 101 -4.27 12.18 9.88
N LEU A 102 -4.44 12.72 11.10
CA LEU A 102 -5.52 13.65 11.42
C LEU A 102 -5.38 14.96 10.65
N GLU A 103 -4.16 15.51 10.55
CA GLU A 103 -3.87 16.72 9.79
C GLU A 103 -4.22 16.53 8.31
N LYS A 104 -3.71 15.45 7.68
CA LYS A 104 -3.98 15.10 6.29
C LYS A 104 -5.48 14.88 6.02
N LEU A 105 -6.20 14.23 6.94
CA LEU A 105 -7.64 14.02 6.81
C LEU A 105 -8.44 15.33 6.94
N ASN A 106 -8.04 16.23 7.84
CA ASN A 106 -8.69 17.54 7.98
C ASN A 106 -8.45 18.42 6.75
N ALA A 107 -7.23 18.42 6.19
CA ALA A 107 -6.93 19.10 4.94
C ALA A 107 -7.82 18.60 3.79
N LYS A 108 -7.88 17.27 3.61
CA LYS A 108 -8.74 16.62 2.60
C LYS A 108 -10.23 16.93 2.82
N LEU A 109 -10.69 16.96 4.07
CA LEU A 109 -12.06 17.32 4.41
C LEU A 109 -12.37 18.77 3.99
N ASN A 110 -11.44 19.70 4.23
CA ASN A 110 -11.59 21.10 3.84
C ASN A 110 -11.64 21.27 2.32
N GLU A 111 -10.78 20.58 1.58
CA GLU A 111 -10.81 20.57 0.10
C GLU A 111 -12.16 20.07 -0.43
N LEU A 112 -12.67 18.95 0.10
CA LEU A 112 -13.97 18.42 -0.32
C LEU A 112 -15.12 19.37 0.02
N LYS A 113 -15.06 20.05 1.17
CA LYS A 113 -16.04 21.09 1.55
C LYS A 113 -15.98 22.30 0.63
N LYS A 114 -14.78 22.79 0.29
CA LYS A 114 -14.59 23.87 -0.69
C LYS A 114 -15.15 23.48 -2.05
N ALA A 115 -14.83 22.27 -2.54
CA ALA A 115 -15.36 21.75 -3.80
C ALA A 115 -16.88 21.63 -3.77
N GLN A 116 -17.47 21.21 -2.64
CA GLN A 116 -18.92 21.13 -2.47
C GLN A 116 -19.59 22.49 -2.59
N GLU A 117 -19.05 23.49 -1.89
CA GLU A 117 -19.59 24.84 -1.88
C GLU A 117 -19.43 25.51 -3.24
N PHE A 118 -18.29 25.28 -3.90
CA PHE A 118 -18.04 25.71 -5.26
C PHE A 118 -19.08 25.13 -6.23
N MET A 119 -19.32 23.81 -6.22
CA MET A 119 -20.31 23.18 -7.09
C MET A 119 -21.74 23.71 -6.84
N LYS A 120 -22.12 23.89 -5.57
CA LYS A 120 -23.44 24.44 -5.20
C LYS A 120 -23.61 25.87 -5.68
N SER A 121 -22.62 26.72 -5.40
CA SER A 121 -22.64 28.14 -5.79
C SER A 121 -22.62 28.29 -7.31
N SER A 122 -21.84 27.47 -8.00
CA SER A 122 -21.80 27.40 -9.46
C SER A 122 -23.18 27.06 -10.05
N ASN A 123 -23.82 25.99 -9.57
CA ASN A 123 -25.16 25.62 -10.03
C ASN A 123 -26.22 26.69 -9.70
N LYS A 124 -26.03 27.44 -8.60
CA LYS A 124 -26.88 28.58 -8.25
C LYS A 124 -26.72 29.74 -9.25
N CYS A 125 -25.49 30.12 -9.60
CA CYS A 125 -25.25 31.18 -10.59
C CYS A 125 -25.73 30.75 -11.99
N LEU A 126 -25.47 29.50 -12.40
CA LEU A 126 -25.92 28.94 -13.69
C LEU A 126 -27.44 28.95 -13.84
N ARG A 127 -28.17 28.54 -12.81
CA ARG A 127 -29.65 28.56 -12.81
C ARG A 127 -30.22 29.98 -12.94
N LYS A 128 -29.47 31.00 -12.50
CA LYS A 128 -29.84 32.41 -12.66
C LYS A 128 -29.36 33.02 -13.99
N GLY A 129 -28.49 32.34 -14.73
CA GLY A 129 -27.82 32.89 -15.92
C GLY A 129 -26.82 34.01 -15.60
N ASP A 130 -26.35 34.10 -14.36
CA ASP A 130 -25.49 35.19 -13.89
C ASP A 130 -24.00 34.80 -13.97
N LYS A 131 -23.34 35.22 -15.06
CA LYS A 131 -21.91 34.95 -15.31
C LYS A 131 -21.02 35.70 -14.33
N GLU A 132 -21.37 36.92 -13.94
CA GLU A 132 -20.60 37.73 -12.99
C GLU A 132 -20.57 37.09 -11.60
N CYS A 133 -21.71 36.55 -11.15
CA CYS A 133 -21.81 35.75 -9.92
C CYS A 133 -20.84 34.57 -9.92
N PHE A 134 -20.73 33.87 -11.05
CA PHE A 134 -19.87 32.70 -11.16
C PHE A 134 -18.38 33.07 -11.14
N LEU A 135 -17.97 34.10 -11.89
CA LEU A 135 -16.57 34.52 -11.99
C LEU A 135 -16.00 35.07 -10.66
N LYS A 136 -16.86 35.44 -9.71
CA LYS A 136 -16.43 35.81 -8.34
C LYS A 136 -16.01 34.61 -7.47
N LEU A 137 -16.27 33.38 -7.90
CA LEU A 137 -15.88 32.18 -7.14
C LEU A 137 -14.39 31.87 -7.34
N GLU A 138 -13.70 31.47 -6.26
CA GLU A 138 -12.23 31.28 -6.22
C GLU A 138 -11.69 30.29 -7.29
N ALA A 139 -12.47 29.29 -7.67
CA ALA A 139 -12.10 28.27 -8.67
C ALA A 139 -12.83 28.44 -10.03
N ALA A 140 -13.45 29.59 -10.26
CA ALA A 140 -14.16 29.85 -11.52
C ALA A 140 -13.21 30.24 -12.66
N SER A 141 -13.59 29.85 -13.88
CA SER A 141 -12.95 30.31 -15.10
C SER A 141 -14.00 30.48 -16.20
N GLU A 142 -13.72 31.34 -17.18
CA GLU A 142 -14.64 31.54 -18.30
C GLU A 142 -14.88 30.25 -19.10
N ASN A 143 -13.82 29.47 -19.33
CA ASN A 143 -13.92 28.18 -20.00
C ASN A 143 -14.84 27.22 -19.23
N LEU A 144 -14.73 27.18 -17.90
CA LEU A 144 -15.56 26.32 -17.07
C LEU A 144 -17.03 26.77 -17.08
N TRP A 145 -17.30 28.07 -17.14
CA TRP A 145 -18.66 28.60 -17.29
C TRP A 145 -19.30 28.11 -18.59
N ASP A 146 -18.57 28.19 -19.70
CA ASP A 146 -19.06 27.73 -21.00
C ASP A 146 -19.26 26.22 -21.03
N GLU A 147 -18.32 25.46 -20.45
CA GLU A 147 -18.44 24.01 -20.31
C GLU A 147 -19.68 23.60 -19.49
N LEU A 148 -19.89 24.22 -18.34
CA LEU A 148 -21.04 23.92 -17.48
C LEU A 148 -22.37 24.37 -18.11
N ASN A 149 -22.36 25.38 -18.98
CA ASN A 149 -23.56 25.81 -19.71
C ASN A 149 -23.92 24.91 -20.90
N LYS A 150 -23.00 24.08 -21.38
CA LYS A 150 -23.32 23.04 -22.35
C LYS A 150 -24.24 22.03 -21.69
N THR A 151 -25.37 21.77 -22.33
CA THR A 151 -26.30 20.74 -21.86
C THR A 151 -25.69 19.37 -22.12
N SER A 152 -25.39 18.61 -21.06
CA SER A 152 -24.90 17.24 -21.20
C SER A 152 -26.09 16.28 -21.33
N PRO A 153 -26.08 15.32 -22.28
CA PRO A 153 -27.14 14.34 -22.41
C PRO A 153 -27.40 13.60 -21.09
N GLY A 154 -28.64 13.62 -20.61
CA GLY A 154 -29.06 12.96 -19.36
C GLY A 154 -28.76 13.70 -18.06
N TYR A 155 -27.99 14.80 -18.06
CA TYR A 155 -27.57 15.49 -16.83
C TYR A 155 -27.89 16.99 -16.79
N GLY A 156 -28.25 17.59 -17.92
CA GLY A 156 -28.60 19.01 -17.99
C GLY A 156 -27.37 19.92 -17.94
N LYS A 157 -27.59 21.17 -17.51
CA LYS A 157 -26.53 22.18 -17.32
C LYS A 157 -25.99 22.16 -15.90
N GLY A 158 -24.72 22.50 -15.74
CA GLY A 158 -24.03 22.61 -14.47
C GLY A 158 -23.45 21.30 -13.96
N PHE A 159 -22.98 21.33 -12.71
CA PHE A 159 -22.49 20.14 -12.05
C PHE A 159 -23.62 19.14 -11.83
N ALA A 160 -23.43 17.93 -12.34
CA ALA A 160 -24.40 16.85 -12.23
C ALA A 160 -24.73 16.53 -10.77
N HIS A 161 -25.98 16.15 -10.51
CA HIS A 161 -26.48 15.84 -9.17
C HIS A 161 -25.66 14.73 -8.46
N PHE A 162 -25.24 13.70 -9.21
CA PHE A 162 -24.45 12.60 -8.65
C PHE A 162 -23.09 13.07 -8.14
N SER A 163 -22.47 14.07 -8.76
CA SER A 163 -21.17 14.63 -8.34
C SER A 163 -21.26 15.26 -6.96
N LEU A 164 -22.31 16.06 -6.72
CA LEU A 164 -22.63 16.65 -5.41
C LEU A 164 -22.96 15.59 -4.35
N SER A 165 -23.73 14.57 -4.73
CA SER A 165 -24.12 13.47 -3.84
C SER A 165 -22.90 12.63 -3.41
N ASN A 166 -22.07 12.23 -4.39
CA ASN A 166 -20.85 11.46 -4.16
C ASN A 166 -19.86 12.24 -3.30
N ASN A 167 -19.68 13.53 -3.56
CA ASN A 167 -18.81 14.38 -2.76
C ASN A 167 -19.32 14.53 -1.31
N ASN A 168 -20.62 14.77 -1.11
CA ASN A 168 -21.23 14.76 0.22
C ASN A 168 -21.02 13.43 0.97
N ALA A 169 -21.15 12.29 0.28
CA ALA A 169 -20.90 10.98 0.87
C ALA A 169 -19.42 10.83 1.30
N ASN A 170 -18.48 11.30 0.48
CA ASN A 170 -17.06 11.34 0.82
C ASN A 170 -16.77 12.23 2.04
N ILE A 171 -17.37 13.43 2.10
CA ILE A 171 -17.27 14.33 3.26
C ILE A 171 -17.71 13.60 4.54
N ARG A 172 -18.89 12.97 4.53
CA ARG A 172 -19.40 12.22 5.69
C ARG A 172 -18.47 11.08 6.09
N ARG A 173 -17.95 10.33 5.12
CA ARG A 173 -17.02 9.21 5.38
C ARG A 173 -15.73 9.69 6.04
N ILE A 174 -15.16 10.79 5.57
CA ILE A 174 -13.93 11.36 6.15
C ILE A 174 -14.20 11.94 7.54
N GLN A 175 -15.33 12.60 7.73
CA GLN A 175 -15.74 13.10 9.06
C GLN A 175 -15.83 11.96 10.07
N GLN A 176 -16.55 10.87 9.73
CA GLN A 176 -16.65 9.68 10.56
C GLN A 176 -15.27 9.07 10.87
N ARG A 177 -14.38 9.04 9.88
CA ARG A 177 -13.02 8.54 10.05
C ARG A 177 -12.19 9.41 11.02
N ILE A 178 -12.30 10.74 10.92
CA ILE A 178 -11.65 11.67 11.86
C ILE A 178 -12.17 11.43 13.27
N ASP A 179 -13.49 11.31 13.44
CA ASP A 179 -14.11 11.07 14.75
C ASP A 179 -13.67 9.73 15.36
N GLN A 180 -13.54 8.69 14.54
CA GLN A 180 -13.00 7.39 14.97
C GLN A 180 -11.55 7.51 15.46
N LEU A 181 -10.68 8.20 14.72
CA LEU A 181 -9.28 8.38 15.12
C LEU A 181 -9.16 9.20 16.41
N LYS A 182 -9.95 10.28 16.55
CA LYS A 182 -10.01 11.07 17.80
C LYS A 182 -10.45 10.24 19.00
N LYS A 183 -11.47 9.37 18.83
CA LYS A 183 -11.91 8.46 19.90
C LYS A 183 -10.81 7.47 20.30
N LEU A 184 -10.04 6.97 19.35
CA LEU A 184 -8.91 6.07 19.62
C LEU A 184 -7.76 6.77 20.35
N GLU A 185 -7.52 8.05 20.07
CA GLU A 185 -6.49 8.84 20.74
C GLU A 185 -6.81 9.02 22.23
N VAL A 186 -8.07 9.37 22.54
CA VAL A 186 -8.55 9.59 23.91
C VAL A 186 -8.66 8.30 24.73
N LYS A 187 -8.99 7.16 24.11
CA LYS A 187 -9.15 5.87 24.82
C LYS A 187 -7.87 5.52 25.57
N THR A 188 -7.92 5.35 26.89
CA THR A 188 -6.75 4.95 27.69
C THR A 188 -6.15 3.65 27.16
N ALA A 189 -4.82 3.59 27.05
CA ALA A 189 -4.13 2.37 26.64
C ALA A 189 -4.33 1.30 27.71
N ILE A 190 -4.62 0.09 27.27
CA ILE A 190 -4.66 -1.08 28.16
C ILE A 190 -3.23 -1.44 28.55
N ASP A 191 -3.00 -1.56 29.85
CA ASP A 191 -1.76 -2.09 30.41
C ASP A 191 -2.12 -2.95 31.62
N GLU A 192 -2.27 -4.24 31.38
CA GLU A 192 -2.69 -5.22 32.38
C GLU A 192 -1.62 -6.29 32.56
N THR A 193 -1.27 -6.60 33.80
CA THR A 193 -0.39 -7.72 34.13
C THR A 193 -1.18 -8.81 34.84
N ILE A 194 -1.11 -10.02 34.32
CA ILE A 194 -1.76 -11.21 34.88
C ILE A 194 -0.69 -12.29 35.03
N ASN A 195 -0.33 -12.64 36.27
CA ASN A 195 0.69 -13.63 36.62
C ASN A 195 1.97 -13.50 35.78
N ASP A 196 2.63 -12.36 35.88
CA ASP A 196 3.87 -11.99 35.17
C ASP A 196 3.77 -11.90 33.64
N ILE A 197 2.58 -12.10 33.07
CA ILE A 197 2.31 -11.88 31.65
C ILE A 197 1.66 -10.52 31.47
N ARG A 198 2.31 -9.63 30.73
CA ARG A 198 1.82 -8.27 30.48
C ARG A 198 1.10 -8.19 29.14
N ILE A 199 -0.15 -7.72 29.15
CA ILE A 199 -0.95 -7.36 27.99
C ILE A 199 -0.94 -5.83 27.88
N PHE A 200 -0.33 -5.32 26.81
CA PHE A 200 -0.08 -3.90 26.63
C PHE A 200 -0.54 -3.43 25.24
N GLU A 201 -1.41 -2.42 25.19
CA GLU A 201 -1.77 -1.71 23.96
C GLU A 201 -0.68 -0.69 23.60
N ASN A 202 0.23 -1.09 22.72
CA ASN A 202 1.23 -0.19 22.16
C ASN A 202 0.57 0.71 21.09
N LYS A 203 0.04 1.86 21.53
CA LYS A 203 -0.58 2.87 20.65
C LYS A 203 0.37 3.42 19.58
N GLU A 204 1.68 3.38 19.83
CA GLU A 204 2.67 3.81 18.84
C GLU A 204 2.90 2.75 17.78
N ALA A 205 2.91 1.47 18.13
CA ALA A 205 2.95 0.42 17.13
C ALA A 205 1.58 0.21 16.46
N ASN A 206 0.49 0.68 17.08
CA ASN A 206 -0.88 0.24 16.79
C ASN A 206 -1.01 -1.30 16.87
N HIS A 207 -0.32 -1.88 17.86
CA HIS A 207 -0.32 -3.32 18.13
C HIS A 207 -0.69 -3.59 19.59
N LEU A 208 -1.45 -4.65 19.81
CA LEU A 208 -1.61 -5.25 21.13
C LEU A 208 -0.45 -6.24 21.32
N GLN A 209 0.31 -6.06 22.40
CA GLN A 209 1.48 -6.86 22.74
C GLN A 209 1.19 -7.73 23.96
N ILE A 210 1.64 -8.99 23.90
CA ILE A 210 1.65 -9.93 25.02
C ILE A 210 3.11 -10.27 25.30
N ILE A 211 3.59 -9.85 26.46
CA ILE A 211 4.95 -10.02 26.92
C ILE A 211 4.97 -11.11 27.97
N PHE A 212 5.75 -12.15 27.72
CA PHE A 212 5.95 -13.26 28.65
C PHE A 212 7.32 -13.11 29.31
N PRO A 213 7.49 -13.56 30.57
CA PRO A 213 8.79 -13.50 31.27
C PRO A 213 9.84 -14.40 30.63
N GLY A 214 9.41 -15.42 29.88
CA GLY A 214 10.28 -16.31 29.11
C GLY A 214 9.56 -16.88 27.89
N LYS A 215 10.23 -17.81 27.20
CA LYS A 215 9.67 -18.46 26.01
C LYS A 215 8.45 -19.31 26.40
N PRO A 216 7.23 -19.00 25.90
CA PRO A 216 6.05 -19.81 26.21
C PRO A 216 6.17 -21.22 25.63
N ASP A 217 5.47 -22.17 26.25
CA ASP A 217 5.41 -23.55 25.80
C ASP A 217 4.82 -23.65 24.37
N GLU A 218 5.02 -24.80 23.70
CA GLU A 218 4.57 -24.97 22.32
C GLU A 218 3.05 -24.88 22.15
N ILE A 219 2.27 -25.33 23.13
CA ILE A 219 0.80 -25.30 23.08
C ILE A 219 0.33 -23.86 23.11
N THR A 220 0.87 -23.06 24.03
CA THR A 220 0.59 -21.62 24.12
C THR A 220 0.98 -20.89 22.84
N ARG A 221 2.16 -21.18 22.28
CA ARG A 221 2.60 -20.57 21.00
C ARG A 221 1.69 -20.95 19.83
N LYS A 222 1.17 -22.17 19.78
CA LYS A 222 0.17 -22.58 18.75
C LYS A 222 -1.13 -21.80 18.90
N LYS A 223 -1.64 -21.64 20.12
CA LYS A 223 -2.85 -20.83 20.41
C LYS A 223 -2.68 -19.36 20.04
N LEU A 224 -1.53 -18.76 20.37
CA LEU A 224 -1.21 -17.39 19.98
C LEU A 224 -1.21 -17.22 18.46
N LYS A 225 -0.58 -18.15 17.74
CA LYS A 225 -0.58 -18.14 16.26
C LYS A 225 -1.97 -18.32 15.67
N SER A 226 -2.81 -19.20 16.21
CA SER A 226 -4.18 -19.40 15.73
C SER A 226 -5.07 -18.17 15.98
N ALA A 227 -4.82 -17.43 17.07
CA ALA A 227 -5.44 -16.14 17.34
C ALA A 227 -4.81 -14.97 16.54
N GLY A 228 -3.85 -15.25 15.66
CA GLY A 228 -3.24 -14.26 14.77
C GLY A 228 -2.11 -13.43 15.38
N PHE A 229 -1.67 -13.73 16.61
CA PHE A 229 -0.48 -13.12 17.19
C PHE A 229 0.80 -13.65 16.53
N ARG A 230 1.73 -12.76 16.24
CA ARG A 230 3.04 -13.06 15.66
C ARG A 230 4.14 -12.60 16.61
N TRP A 231 5.19 -13.41 16.75
CA TRP A 231 6.36 -13.05 17.53
C TRP A 231 7.14 -11.92 16.84
N SER A 232 7.48 -10.89 17.62
CA SER A 232 8.32 -9.78 17.19
C SER A 232 9.65 -9.82 17.97
N PRO A 233 10.77 -10.21 17.33
CA PRO A 233 12.07 -10.22 18.00
C PRO A 233 12.51 -8.83 18.49
N ARG A 234 12.18 -7.76 17.74
CA ARG A 234 12.52 -6.37 18.07
C ARG A 234 11.85 -5.91 19.37
N GLU A 235 10.63 -6.37 19.62
CA GLU A 235 9.81 -5.96 20.77
C GLU A 235 9.85 -6.99 21.90
N GLY A 236 10.43 -8.17 21.67
CA GLY A 236 10.38 -9.28 22.63
C GLY A 236 8.95 -9.73 22.98
N ALA A 237 7.98 -9.51 22.09
CA ALA A 237 6.56 -9.68 22.38
C ALA A 237 5.81 -10.44 21.28
N TRP A 238 4.72 -11.10 21.66
CA TRP A 238 3.71 -11.59 20.72
C TRP A 238 2.73 -10.46 20.41
N GLN A 239 2.57 -10.12 19.14
CA GLN A 239 1.79 -8.94 18.76
C GLN A 239 0.88 -9.16 17.57
N ARG A 240 -0.22 -8.40 17.53
CA ARG A 240 -1.09 -8.19 16.35
C ARG A 240 -1.73 -6.82 16.41
N HIS A 241 -2.36 -6.38 15.31
CA HIS A 241 -3.02 -5.08 15.25
C HIS A 241 -4.07 -4.93 16.36
N ILE A 242 -4.18 -3.73 16.95
CA ILE A 242 -5.15 -3.46 18.02
C ILE A 242 -6.57 -3.62 17.47
N SER A 243 -7.38 -4.40 18.18
CA SER A 243 -8.82 -4.54 17.94
C SER A 243 -9.50 -5.05 19.21
N ARG A 244 -10.84 -4.96 19.27
CA ARG A 244 -11.57 -5.54 20.40
C ARG A 244 -11.37 -7.05 20.51
N SER A 245 -11.34 -7.76 19.39
CA SER A 245 -11.02 -9.19 19.38
C SER A 245 -9.57 -9.45 19.78
N ALA A 246 -8.63 -8.57 19.40
CA ALA A 246 -7.24 -8.56 19.86
C ALA A 246 -7.16 -8.78 21.36
N TYR A 247 -7.84 -7.89 22.06
CA TYR A 247 -7.83 -7.85 23.50
C TYR A 247 -8.53 -9.05 24.14
N LEU A 248 -9.73 -9.41 23.65
CA LEU A 248 -10.47 -10.54 24.20
C LEU A 248 -9.70 -11.87 24.06
N ASP A 249 -9.12 -12.14 22.89
CA ASP A 249 -8.34 -13.37 22.69
C ASP A 249 -7.08 -13.36 23.56
N ALA A 250 -6.41 -12.21 23.73
CA ALA A 250 -5.27 -12.10 24.62
C ALA A 250 -5.65 -12.46 26.06
N GLN A 251 -6.74 -11.88 26.57
CA GLN A 251 -7.24 -12.19 27.91
C GLN A 251 -7.61 -13.67 28.07
N ILE A 252 -8.30 -14.26 27.09
CA ILE A 252 -8.69 -15.67 27.12
C ILE A 252 -7.44 -16.58 27.15
N ILE A 253 -6.44 -16.28 26.32
CA ILE A 253 -5.20 -17.07 26.26
C ILE A 253 -4.45 -16.98 27.59
N VAL A 254 -4.24 -15.77 28.10
CA VAL A 254 -3.49 -15.56 29.35
C VAL A 254 -4.21 -16.19 30.55
N LYS A 255 -5.53 -16.02 30.67
CA LYS A 255 -6.32 -16.64 31.74
C LYS A 255 -6.28 -18.18 31.70
N ASN A 256 -6.33 -18.77 30.51
CA ASN A 256 -6.26 -20.23 30.35
C ASN A 256 -4.88 -20.83 30.69
N ILE A 257 -3.81 -20.02 30.66
CA ILE A 257 -2.49 -20.45 31.13
C ILE A 257 -2.46 -20.47 32.65
N THR A 258 -3.12 -19.51 33.28
CA THR A 258 -3.13 -19.34 34.74
C THR A 258 -4.11 -20.24 35.49
N SER A 259 -5.10 -20.84 34.82
CA SER A 259 -6.04 -21.79 35.43
C SER A 259 -5.54 -23.25 35.41
N LYS A 260 -4.28 -23.48 35.04
CA LYS A 260 -3.60 -24.77 35.14
C LYS A 260 -2.55 -24.71 36.24
#